data_AF-A0A1E3WEC4-F1
#
_entry.id   AF-A0A1E3WEC4-F1
#
_cell.length_a   1.000
_cell.length_b   1.000
_cell.length_c   1.000
_cell.angle_alpha   90.00
_cell.angle_beta   90.00
_cell.angle_gamma   90.00
#
_symmetry.space_group_name_H-M   'P 1'
#
loop_
_entity.id
_entity.type
_entity.pdbx_description
1 polymer ?
#
loop_
_entity_poly.entity_id
_entity_poly.type
_entity_poly.pdbx_seq_one_letter_code
_entity_poly.pdbx_strand_id
1 'polypeptide(L)'
;MTESNGEILAKLDLLVRLQALSMVARFESSKDKIVFLGRAGMSPKDIADLLQTSSNHVNVTLSKARKTGKAARENDEQAKG
;
A
#
# COMPACT_ATOMS: atom_id res chain seq x y z
N MET A 1 27.75 3.06 23.14
CA MET A 1 27.66 2.22 21.92
C MET A 1 26.20 2.07 21.49
N THR A 2 25.53 3.14 21.09
CA THR A 2 24.10 3.12 20.68
C THR A 2 23.82 3.95 19.43
N GLU A 3 24.76 4.78 18.97
CA GLU A 3 24.56 5.64 17.79
C GLU A 3 24.49 4.84 16.46
N SER A 4 25.19 3.71 16.36
CA SER A 4 25.27 2.93 15.11
C SER A 4 23.94 2.27 14.70
N ASN A 5 23.07 1.91 15.64
CA ASN A 5 21.81 1.23 15.31
C ASN A 5 20.79 2.18 14.66
N GLY A 6 20.80 3.47 15.01
CA GLY A 6 19.90 4.46 14.42
C GLY A 6 20.19 4.69 12.93
N GLU A 7 21.48 4.76 12.57
CA GLU A 7 21.90 4.91 11.17
C GLU A 7 21.54 3.70 10.31
N ILE A 8 21.67 2.49 10.88
CA ILE A 8 21.30 1.24 10.20
C ILE A 8 19.79 1.22 9.94
N LEU A 9 18.97 1.56 10.95
CA LEU A 9 17.51 1.65 10.79
C LEU A 9 17.11 2.68 9.73
N ALA A 10 17.78 3.84 9.69
CA ALA A 10 17.52 4.86 8.67
C ALA A 10 17.86 4.38 7.25
N LYS A 11 18.99 3.67 7.08
CA LYS A 11 19.38 3.08 5.79
C LYS A 11 18.40 1.96 5.38
N LEU A 12 17.92 1.16 6.32
CA LEU A 12 16.92 0.12 6.06
C LEU A 12 15.58 0.73 5.63
N ASP A 13 15.12 1.80 6.31
CA ASP A 13 13.90 2.50 5.91
C ASP A 13 14.00 3.07 4.49
N LEU A 14 15.16 3.65 4.14
CA LEU A 14 15.42 4.13 2.78
C LEU A 14 15.36 3.00 1.75
N LEU A 15 15.96 1.83 2.04
CA LEU A 15 15.91 0.67 1.17
C LEU A 15 14.48 0.17 0.96
N VAL A 16 13.68 0.10 2.02
CA VAL A 16 12.27 -0.31 1.94
C VAL A 16 11.47 0.65 1.06
N ARG A 17 11.66 1.98 1.22
CA ARG A 17 10.99 2.99 0.39
C ARG A 17 11.38 2.89 -1.08
N LEU A 18 12.68 2.73 -1.38
CA LEU A 18 13.16 2.57 -2.76
C LEU A 18 12.58 1.32 -3.42
N GLN A 19 12.55 0.21 -2.69
CA GLN A 19 11.99 -1.03 -3.20
C GLN A 19 10.48 -0.91 -3.44
N ALA A 20 9.75 -0.31 -2.50
CA ALA A 20 8.33 -0.05 -2.65
C ALA A 20 8.05 0.80 -3.90
N LEU A 21 8.82 1.87 -4.13
CA LEU A 21 8.72 2.71 -5.33
C LEU A 21 9.01 1.93 -6.62
N SER A 22 10.08 1.12 -6.63
CA SER A 22 10.43 0.27 -7.78
C SER A 22 9.30 -0.71 -8.11
N MET A 23 8.71 -1.35 -7.10
CA MET A 23 7.64 -2.31 -7.29
C MET A 23 6.39 -1.67 -7.89
N VAL A 24 6.05 -0.46 -7.44
CA VAL A 24 4.85 0.24 -7.90
C VAL A 24 5.04 1.07 -9.17
N ALA A 25 6.28 1.27 -9.61
CA ALA A 25 6.60 1.98 -10.85
C ALA A 25 5.97 1.33 -12.09
N ARG A 26 5.74 0.01 -12.05
CA ARG A 26 5.09 -0.74 -13.13
C ARG A 26 3.57 -0.53 -13.23
N PHE A 27 2.94 0.02 -12.19
CA PHE A 27 1.50 0.25 -12.20
C PHE A 27 1.20 1.62 -12.81
N GLU A 28 0.29 1.69 -13.76
CA GLU A 28 -0.18 2.95 -14.32
C GLU A 28 -1.18 3.63 -13.38
N SER A 29 -2.04 2.83 -12.75
CA SER A 29 -3.13 3.30 -11.90
C SER A 29 -2.66 3.57 -10.46
N SER A 30 -2.86 4.80 -9.98
CA SER A 30 -2.62 5.17 -8.57
C SER A 30 -3.40 4.30 -7.58
N LYS A 31 -4.59 3.83 -7.97
CA LYS A 31 -5.38 2.89 -7.16
C LYS A 31 -4.63 1.58 -6.96
N ASP A 32 -4.03 1.04 -8.01
CA ASP A 32 -3.36 -0.26 -7.95
C ASP A 32 -2.07 -0.17 -7.13
N LYS A 33 -1.34 0.96 -7.23
CA LYS A 33 -0.20 1.27 -6.34
C LYS A 33 -0.62 1.24 -4.87
N ILE A 34 -1.70 1.97 -4.53
CA ILE A 34 -2.20 2.06 -3.15
C ILE A 34 -2.65 0.70 -2.61
N VAL A 35 -3.40 -0.06 -3.42
CA VAL A 35 -3.88 -1.39 -3.02
C VAL A 35 -2.73 -2.36 -2.85
N PHE A 36 -1.74 -2.32 -3.74
CA PHE A 36 -0.54 -3.16 -3.64
C PHE A 36 0.22 -2.90 -2.34
N LEU A 37 0.52 -1.63 -2.04
CA LEU A 37 1.25 -1.25 -0.81
C LEU A 37 0.43 -1.53 0.46
N GLY A 38 -0.88 -1.30 0.43
CA GLY A 38 -1.76 -1.63 1.55
C GLY A 38 -1.83 -3.14 1.82
N ARG A 39 -1.77 -3.97 0.78
CA ARG A 39 -1.67 -5.44 0.91
C ARG A 39 -0.30 -5.89 1.43
N ALA A 40 0.75 -5.14 1.17
CA ALA A 40 2.09 -5.38 1.70
C ALA A 40 2.22 -5.01 3.20
N GLY A 41 1.17 -4.46 3.82
CA GLY A 41 1.14 -4.11 5.24
C GLY A 41 1.66 -2.71 5.56
N MET A 42 1.94 -1.86 4.55
CA MET A 42 2.29 -0.46 4.78
C MET A 42 1.10 0.32 5.36
N SER A 43 1.39 1.25 6.28
CA SER A 43 0.36 2.10 6.85
C SER A 43 -0.16 3.11 5.81
N PRO A 44 -1.42 3.57 5.92
CA PRO A 44 -1.95 4.58 5.01
C PRO A 44 -1.15 5.89 5.00
N LYS A 45 -0.51 6.24 6.12
CA LYS A 45 0.35 7.42 6.24
C LYS A 45 1.63 7.24 5.42
N ASP A 46 2.30 6.10 5.57
CA ASP A 46 3.53 5.83 4.82
C ASP A 46 3.27 5.72 3.32
N ILE A 47 2.12 5.17 2.91
CA ILE A 47 1.69 5.13 1.51
C ILE A 47 1.48 6.54 0.97
N ALA A 48 0.82 7.41 1.75
CA ALA A 48 0.57 8.80 1.38
C ALA A 48 1.89 9.57 1.17
N ASP A 49 2.83 9.41 2.11
CA ASP A 49 4.16 10.01 2.04
C ASP A 49 4.97 9.45 0.85
N LEU A 50 4.91 8.15 0.59
CA LEU A 50 5.64 7.50 -0.51
C LEU A 50 5.11 7.92 -1.89
N LEU A 51 3.78 7.96 -2.05
CA LEU A 51 3.13 8.29 -3.33
C LEU A 51 2.85 9.78 -3.50
N GLN A 52 3.28 10.61 -2.54
CA GLN A 52 3.04 12.06 -2.53
C GLN A 52 1.56 12.40 -2.74
N THR A 53 0.70 11.77 -1.95
CA THR A 53 -0.76 11.93 -2.00
C THR A 53 -1.34 12.15 -0.60
N SER A 54 -2.64 12.39 -0.49
CA SER A 54 -3.28 12.57 0.82
C SER A 54 -3.66 11.23 1.47
N SER A 55 -3.52 11.15 2.79
CA SER A 55 -4.00 10.00 3.58
C SER A 55 -5.49 9.73 3.37
N ASN A 56 -6.29 10.78 3.12
CA ASN A 56 -7.71 10.64 2.79
C ASN A 56 -7.92 9.88 1.47
N HIS A 57 -7.16 10.23 0.44
CA HIS A 57 -7.22 9.53 -0.84
C HIS A 57 -6.83 8.05 -0.69
N VAL A 58 -5.77 7.76 0.06
CA VAL A 58 -5.32 6.39 0.37
C VAL A 58 -6.41 5.61 1.11
N ASN A 59 -6.96 6.17 2.19
CA ASN A 59 -7.99 5.53 3.01
C ASN A 59 -9.27 5.23 2.22
N VAL A 60 -9.75 6.20 1.43
CA VAL A 60 -10.92 6.01 0.56
C VAL A 60 -10.64 4.93 -0.49
N THR A 61 -9.45 4.92 -1.09
CA THR A 61 -9.06 3.93 -2.10
C THR A 61 -8.99 2.52 -1.52
N LEU A 62 -8.37 2.35 -0.35
CA LEU A 62 -8.32 1.07 0.37
C LEU A 62 -9.72 0.61 0.79
N SER A 63 -10.57 1.53 1.27
CA SER A 63 -11.96 1.24 1.63
C SER A 63 -12.77 0.76 0.42
N LYS A 64 -12.67 1.46 -0.72
CA LYS A 64 -13.31 1.05 -1.99
C LYS A 64 -12.79 -0.30 -2.49
N ALA A 65 -11.48 -0.55 -2.37
CA ALA A 65 -10.87 -1.83 -2.74
C ALA A 65 -11.38 -3.00 -1.88
N ARG A 66 -11.58 -2.78 -0.57
CA ARG A 66 -12.21 -3.78 0.31
C ARG A 66 -13.66 -4.08 -0.07
N LYS A 67 -14.45 -3.04 -0.36
CA LYS A 67 -15.86 -3.21 -0.78
C LYS A 67 -16.00 -3.96 -2.10
N THR A 68 -15.15 -3.63 -3.08
CA THR A 68 -15.13 -4.34 -4.38
C THR A 68 -14.67 -5.78 -4.25
N GLY A 69 -13.67 -6.06 -3.39
CA GLY A 69 -13.27 -7.44 -3.08
C GLY A 69 -14.34 -8.25 -2.36
N LYS A 70 -15.16 -7.63 -1.50
CA LYS A 70 -16.28 -8.29 -0.82
C LYS A 70 -17.45 -8.56 -1.77
N ALA A 71 -17.81 -7.58 -2.60
CA ALA A 71 -18.87 -7.73 -3.61
C ALA A 71 -18.54 -8.76 -4.70
N ALA A 72 -17.26 -8.92 -5.05
CA ALA A 72 -16.82 -9.96 -5.97
C ALA A 72 -17.01 -11.38 -5.38
N ARG A 73 -16.73 -11.55 -4.07
CA ARG A 73 -16.93 -12.83 -3.37
C ARG A 73 -18.42 -13.18 -3.18
N GLU A 74 -19.26 -12.18 -2.90
CA GLU A 74 -20.72 -12.38 -2.73
C GLU A 74 -21.42 -12.76 -4.05
N ASN A 75 -20.96 -12.26 -5.20
CA ASN A 75 -21.49 -12.68 -6.51
C ASN A 75 -21.04 -14.10 -6.91
N ASP A 76 -19.80 -14.49 -6.58
CA ASP A 76 -19.31 -15.85 -6.84
C ASP A 76 -20.03 -16.92 -5.98
N GLU A 77 -20.53 -16.55 -4.79
CA GLU A 77 -21.34 -17.43 -3.95
C GLU A 77 -22.79 -17.55 -4.43
N GLN A 78 -23.38 -16.47 -4.99
CA GLN A 78 -24.73 -16.51 -5.57
C GLN A 78 -24.80 -17.20 -6.94
N ALA A 79 -23.69 -17.25 -7.70
CA ALA A 79 -23.62 -17.95 -8.98
C ALA A 79 -23.46 -19.48 -8.86
N LYS A 80 -23.32 -20.01 -7.63
CA LYS A 80 -23.13 -21.44 -7.35
C LYS A 80 -24.28 -22.10 -6.59
N GLY A 81 -25.36 -21.37 -6.30
CA GLY A 81 -26.58 -21.88 -5.66
C GLY A 81 -27.74 -21.92 -6.64
#